data_AF-A0A382XJZ1-F1
#
_entry.id   AF-A0A382XJZ1-F1
#
_cell.length_a   1.000
_cell.length_b   1.000
_cell.length_c   1.000
_cell.angle_alpha   90.00
_cell.angle_beta   90.00
_cell.angle_gamma   90.00
#
_symmetry.space_group_name_H-M   'P 1'
#
loop_
_entity.id
_entity.type
_entity.pdbx_description
1 polymer ?
#
loop_
_entity_poly.entity_id
_entity_poly.type
_entity_poly.pdbx_seq_one_letter_code
_entity_poly.pdbx_strand_id
1 'polypeptide(L)'
;MNQIKFFITLLTLCTIIFSQENIGGRPYSFDNQGMRSEISIFSTSGINLDELLNEDANRSGPAPFRYGYRYDTNINSNTHGTWEILDNGDSIWRLSIESEGAYSIGLVYDNFIIPVGATLYVYNANGENILGGYTSVNNADTFSTPQLPGDTCTLEYYKPA
;
A
#
# COMPACT_ATOMS: atom_id res chain seq x y z
N MET A 1 8.87 29.31 41.12
CA MET A 1 7.54 29.15 40.49
C MET A 1 7.57 29.24 38.96
N ASN A 2 8.33 30.17 38.34
CA ASN A 2 8.36 30.33 36.88
C ASN A 2 9.03 29.16 36.13
N GLN A 3 10.03 28.51 36.72
CA GLN A 3 10.72 27.35 36.13
C GLN A 3 9.81 26.11 36.03
N ILE A 4 8.97 25.86 37.05
CA ILE A 4 8.01 24.74 37.05
C ILE A 4 6.88 25.00 36.04
N LYS A 5 6.40 26.24 35.95
CA LYS A 5 5.42 26.63 34.92
C LYS A 5 5.99 26.44 33.52
N PHE A 6 7.23 26.88 33.27
CA PHE A 6 7.91 26.68 31.99
C PHE A 6 8.07 25.20 31.63
N PHE A 7 8.44 24.35 32.60
CA PHE A 7 8.58 22.91 32.40
C PHE A 7 7.23 22.23 32.11
N ILE A 8 6.15 22.63 32.79
CA ILE A 8 4.80 22.12 32.52
C ILE A 8 4.32 22.59 31.14
N THR A 9 4.57 23.84 30.75
CA THR A 9 4.23 24.36 29.41
C THR A 9 4.99 23.62 28.30
N LEU A 10 6.27 23.29 28.51
CA LEU A 10 7.08 22.53 27.57
C LEU A 10 6.60 21.07 27.42
N LEU A 11 6.18 20.45 28.53
CA LEU A 11 5.64 19.08 28.53
C LEU A 11 4.31 18.99 27.78
N THR A 12 3.45 20.01 27.86
CA THR A 12 2.18 20.07 27.13
C THR A 12 2.32 20.36 25.63
N LEU A 13 3.42 20.96 25.18
CA LEU A 13 3.65 21.18 23.74
C LEU A 13 4.04 19.89 22.98
N CYS A 14 4.53 18.86 23.68
CA CYS A 14 5.02 17.63 23.05
C CYS A 14 3.93 16.57 22.79
N THR A 15 2.70 16.75 23.27
CA THR A 15 1.68 15.68 23.29
C THR A 15 0.68 15.70 22.14
N ILE A 16 0.92 16.45 21.05
CA ILE A 16 -0.05 16.57 19.95
C ILE A 16 0.57 16.34 18.56
N ILE A 17 1.50 15.40 18.44
CA ILE A 17 2.00 14.99 17.13
C ILE A 17 1.33 13.66 16.76
N PHE A 18 0.09 13.73 16.26
CA PHE A 18 -0.53 12.61 15.56
C PHE A 18 0.00 12.60 14.12
N SER A 19 1.10 11.88 13.90
CA SER A 19 1.70 11.68 12.57
C SER A 19 1.56 10.23 12.09
N GLN A 20 0.57 9.50 12.59
CA GLN A 20 0.37 8.11 12.21
C GLN A 20 -0.27 8.05 10.81
N GLU A 21 0.49 7.57 9.83
CA GLU A 21 0.06 7.46 8.43
C GLU A 21 -1.05 6.41 8.21
N ASN A 22 -1.33 5.55 9.19
CA ASN A 22 -2.38 4.53 9.13
C ASN A 22 -2.79 4.10 10.54
N ILE A 23 -3.90 3.36 10.65
CA ILE A 23 -4.41 2.88 11.96
C ILE A 23 -3.73 1.59 12.45
N GLY A 24 -2.75 1.05 11.71
CA GLY A 24 -2.14 -0.25 11.97
C GLY A 24 -3.13 -1.42 11.82
N GLY A 25 -2.88 -2.51 12.55
CA GLY A 25 -3.69 -3.74 12.47
C GLY A 25 -3.18 -4.72 11.40
N ARG A 26 -4.04 -5.64 10.99
CA ARG A 26 -3.73 -6.67 9.98
C ARG A 26 -4.95 -6.98 9.11
N PRO A 27 -4.76 -7.55 7.91
CA PRO A 27 -5.85 -7.89 7.01
C PRO A 27 -6.85 -8.85 7.66
N TYR A 28 -8.12 -8.77 7.23
CA TYR A 28 -9.21 -9.61 7.74
C TYR A 28 -8.91 -11.10 7.51
N SER A 29 -8.35 -11.45 6.36
CA SER A 29 -8.06 -12.84 5.98
C SER A 29 -7.02 -13.52 6.88
N PHE A 30 -6.22 -12.76 7.62
CA PHE A 30 -5.18 -13.32 8.49
C PHE A 30 -5.79 -13.92 9.76
N ASP A 31 -6.88 -13.30 10.26
CA ASP A 31 -7.61 -13.76 11.44
C ASP A 31 -8.77 -14.69 11.09
N ASN A 32 -9.21 -14.71 9.83
CA ASN A 32 -10.37 -15.46 9.36
C ASN A 32 -9.96 -16.47 8.29
N GLN A 33 -9.62 -17.67 8.74
CA GLN A 33 -9.30 -18.81 7.88
C GLN A 33 -10.54 -19.24 7.08
N GLY A 34 -10.37 -19.64 5.82
CA GLY A 34 -11.45 -20.19 5.00
C GLY A 34 -12.11 -19.20 4.02
N MET A 35 -11.37 -18.20 3.55
CA MET A 35 -11.78 -17.41 2.37
C MET A 35 -12.12 -18.34 1.21
N ARG A 36 -13.31 -18.15 0.61
CA ARG A 36 -13.86 -19.03 -0.42
C ARG A 36 -13.29 -18.71 -1.79
N SER A 37 -12.91 -17.46 -2.01
CA SER A 37 -12.41 -16.99 -3.30
C SER A 37 -10.89 -17.15 -3.43
N GLU A 38 -10.46 -17.53 -4.63
CA GLU A 38 -9.07 -17.41 -5.05
C GLU A 38 -8.74 -15.94 -5.36
N ILE A 39 -7.51 -15.54 -5.02
CA ILE A 39 -7.03 -14.19 -5.24
C ILE A 39 -6.64 -14.05 -6.70
N SER A 40 -7.22 -13.07 -7.40
CA SER A 40 -6.80 -12.75 -8.77
C SER A 40 -5.35 -12.24 -8.77
N ILE A 41 -4.58 -12.65 -9.77
CA ILE A 41 -3.18 -12.25 -9.95
C ILE A 41 -3.05 -11.33 -11.16
N PHE A 42 -2.35 -10.21 -10.99
CA PHE A 42 -1.89 -9.34 -12.05
C PHE A 42 -0.37 -9.46 -12.16
N SER A 43 0.13 -10.02 -13.25
CA SER A 43 1.58 -10.16 -13.48
C SER A 43 2.09 -9.05 -14.39
N THR A 44 3.19 -8.41 -14.03
CA THR A 44 3.83 -7.41 -14.89
C THR A 44 4.52 -8.07 -16.08
N SER A 45 4.61 -7.35 -17.20
CA SER A 45 5.50 -7.74 -18.29
C SER A 45 6.92 -7.42 -17.86
N GLY A 46 7.78 -8.41 -17.61
CA GLY A 46 9.16 -8.20 -17.14
C GLY A 46 9.95 -7.13 -17.91
N ILE A 47 11.08 -6.70 -17.35
CA ILE A 47 11.85 -5.56 -17.88
C ILE A 47 12.90 -5.96 -18.92
N ASN A 48 13.18 -5.07 -19.87
CA ASN A 48 14.35 -5.16 -20.76
C ASN A 48 15.54 -4.42 -20.13
N LEU A 49 16.37 -5.15 -19.38
CA LEU A 49 17.48 -4.55 -18.63
C LEU A 49 18.50 -3.84 -19.53
N ASP A 50 18.85 -4.41 -20.69
CA ASP A 50 19.84 -3.83 -21.59
C ASP A 50 19.36 -2.49 -22.16
N GLU A 51 18.07 -2.39 -22.49
CA GLU A 51 17.45 -1.14 -22.92
C GLU A 51 17.47 -0.09 -21.82
N LEU A 52 17.10 -0.47 -20.59
CA LEU A 52 17.12 0.44 -19.44
C LEU A 52 18.54 0.96 -19.16
N LEU A 53 19.56 0.09 -19.20
CA LEU A 53 20.95 0.49 -19.02
C LEU A 53 21.43 1.44 -20.13
N ASN A 54 21.02 1.19 -21.38
CA ASN A 54 21.33 2.08 -22.49
C ASN A 54 20.65 3.46 -22.34
N GLU A 55 19.40 3.51 -21.89
CA GLU A 55 18.72 4.78 -21.59
C GLU A 55 19.44 5.56 -20.48
N ASP A 56 19.86 4.87 -19.42
CA ASP A 56 20.58 5.49 -18.29
C ASP A 56 21.95 6.02 -18.74
N ALA A 57 22.68 5.29 -19.59
CA ALA A 57 23.97 5.72 -20.15
C ALA A 57 23.87 6.94 -21.08
N ASN A 58 22.74 7.09 -21.79
CA ASN A 58 22.49 8.19 -22.72
C ASN A 58 21.72 9.37 -22.09
N ARG A 59 21.44 9.31 -20.78
CA ARG A 59 20.65 10.35 -20.10
C ARG A 59 21.43 11.67 -20.04
N SER A 60 20.78 12.76 -20.44
CA SER A 60 21.40 14.08 -20.50
C SER A 60 21.42 14.78 -19.14
N GLY A 61 22.58 15.31 -18.76
CA GLY A 61 22.77 16.08 -17.52
C GLY A 61 22.82 15.22 -16.25
N PRO A 62 23.02 15.85 -15.09
CA PRO A 62 22.98 15.14 -13.81
C PRO A 62 21.56 14.63 -13.55
N ALA A 63 21.42 13.31 -13.48
CA ALA A 63 20.17 12.64 -13.12
C ALA A 63 20.40 11.68 -11.95
N PRO A 64 19.41 11.48 -11.07
CA PRO A 64 19.51 10.47 -10.03
C PRO A 64 19.62 9.07 -10.66
N PHE A 65 20.28 8.16 -9.94
CA PHE A 65 20.31 6.76 -10.33
C PHE A 65 18.91 6.17 -10.33
N ARG A 66 18.60 5.40 -11.37
CA ARG A 66 17.37 4.61 -11.43
C ARG A 66 17.50 3.46 -10.43
N TYR A 67 16.55 3.36 -9.50
CA TYR A 67 16.50 2.29 -8.49
C TYR A 67 15.31 1.35 -8.69
N GLY A 68 14.44 1.63 -9.66
CA GLY A 68 13.26 0.83 -9.96
C GLY A 68 12.68 1.20 -11.32
N TYR A 69 11.83 0.32 -11.85
CA TYR A 69 11.05 0.52 -13.07
C TYR A 69 9.59 0.72 -12.70
N ARG A 70 8.92 1.69 -13.33
CA ARG A 70 7.51 2.00 -13.10
C ARG A 70 6.68 1.46 -14.26
N TYR A 71 5.70 0.64 -13.92
CA TYR A 71 4.63 0.26 -14.84
C TYR A 71 3.46 1.22 -14.68
N ASP A 72 3.11 1.92 -15.75
CA ASP A 72 1.85 2.66 -15.79
C ASP A 72 0.72 1.68 -16.14
N THR A 73 -0.26 1.58 -15.24
CA THR A 73 -1.35 0.61 -15.34
C THR A 73 -2.71 1.29 -15.11
N ASN A 74 -3.80 0.57 -15.38
CA ASN A 74 -5.16 1.03 -15.10
C ASN A 74 -5.89 0.04 -14.18
N ILE A 75 -5.18 -0.43 -13.16
CA ILE A 75 -5.70 -1.37 -12.16
C ILE A 75 -6.71 -0.63 -11.26
N ASN A 76 -7.87 -1.23 -11.06
CA ASN A 76 -8.88 -0.75 -10.13
C ASN A 76 -9.80 -1.90 -9.67
N SER A 77 -10.51 -1.70 -8.57
CA SER A 77 -11.36 -2.72 -7.94
C SER A 77 -12.63 -3.09 -8.71
N ASN A 78 -12.97 -2.36 -9.78
CA ASN A 78 -14.11 -2.70 -10.65
C ASN A 78 -13.71 -3.68 -11.75
N THR A 79 -12.45 -3.66 -12.20
CA THR A 79 -11.99 -4.46 -13.34
C THR A 79 -10.95 -5.52 -12.97
N HIS A 80 -10.30 -5.38 -11.82
CA HIS A 80 -9.28 -6.29 -11.33
C HIS A 80 -9.60 -6.75 -9.91
N GLY A 81 -9.02 -7.88 -9.52
CA GLY A 81 -9.20 -8.46 -8.21
C GLY A 81 -10.49 -9.25 -8.08
N THR A 82 -10.61 -9.91 -6.94
CA THR A 82 -11.75 -10.77 -6.62
C THR A 82 -12.48 -10.20 -5.42
N TRP A 83 -13.80 -10.00 -5.56
CA TRP A 83 -14.70 -9.67 -4.46
C TRP A 83 -15.29 -10.93 -3.83
N GLU A 84 -15.35 -10.97 -2.51
CA GLU A 84 -16.02 -11.99 -1.72
C GLU A 84 -16.98 -11.31 -0.73
N ILE A 85 -18.25 -11.70 -0.77
CA ILE A 85 -19.26 -11.25 0.18
C ILE A 85 -19.25 -12.23 1.35
N LEU A 86 -19.05 -11.71 2.55
CA LEU A 86 -19.04 -12.46 3.79
C LEU A 86 -20.47 -12.75 4.27
N ASP A 87 -20.62 -13.76 5.14
CA ASP A 87 -21.94 -14.20 5.61
C ASP A 87 -22.68 -13.10 6.41
N ASN A 88 -21.95 -12.12 6.97
CA ASN A 88 -22.51 -10.96 7.67
C ASN A 88 -22.89 -9.79 6.73
N GLY A 89 -22.68 -9.92 5.43
CA GLY A 89 -22.96 -8.90 4.41
C GLY A 89 -21.78 -7.99 4.04
N ASP A 90 -20.69 -8.01 4.81
CA ASP A 90 -19.48 -7.27 4.48
C ASP A 90 -18.84 -7.83 3.20
N SER A 91 -17.91 -7.08 2.61
CA SER A 91 -17.20 -7.51 1.41
C SER A 91 -15.69 -7.37 1.55
N ILE A 92 -14.96 -8.37 1.08
CA ILE A 92 -13.51 -8.38 0.94
C ILE A 92 -13.17 -8.29 -0.54
N TRP A 93 -12.27 -7.40 -0.91
CA TRP A 93 -11.65 -7.39 -2.24
C TRP A 93 -10.17 -7.71 -2.11
N ARG A 94 -9.67 -8.62 -2.95
CA ARG A 94 -8.26 -9.00 -2.98
C ARG A 94 -7.69 -9.01 -4.39
N LEU A 95 -6.47 -8.51 -4.52
CA LEU A 95 -5.67 -8.56 -5.75
C LEU A 95 -4.21 -8.77 -5.40
N SER A 96 -3.56 -9.75 -6.01
CA SER A 96 -2.11 -9.91 -5.95
C SER A 96 -1.46 -9.35 -7.21
N ILE A 97 -0.40 -8.57 -7.02
CA ILE A 97 0.46 -8.05 -8.08
C ILE A 97 1.79 -8.79 -7.99
N GLU A 98 2.20 -9.40 -9.09
CA GLU A 98 3.46 -10.13 -9.22
C GLU A 98 4.37 -9.40 -10.21
N SER A 99 5.58 -9.07 -9.76
CA SER A 99 6.63 -8.48 -10.59
C SER A 99 7.89 -9.30 -10.41
N GLU A 100 7.98 -10.41 -11.15
CA GLU A 100 9.04 -11.41 -11.03
C GLU A 100 10.44 -10.78 -10.93
N GLY A 101 11.19 -11.19 -9.91
CA GLY A 101 12.56 -10.74 -9.67
C GLY A 101 12.70 -9.33 -9.08
N ALA A 102 11.59 -8.65 -8.74
CA ALA A 102 11.66 -7.38 -8.03
C ALA A 102 12.16 -7.57 -6.57
N TYR A 103 13.03 -6.67 -6.11
CA TYR A 103 13.48 -6.64 -4.72
C TYR A 103 12.41 -6.09 -3.77
N SER A 104 11.63 -5.12 -4.25
CA SER A 104 10.50 -4.53 -3.55
C SER A 104 9.50 -3.96 -4.53
N ILE A 105 8.25 -3.83 -4.10
CA ILE A 105 7.17 -3.22 -4.86
C ILE A 105 6.65 -2.00 -4.09
N GLY A 106 6.52 -0.87 -4.80
CA GLY A 106 5.81 0.31 -4.32
C GLY A 106 4.60 0.57 -5.21
N LEU A 107 3.46 0.91 -4.62
CA LEU A 107 2.23 1.22 -5.33
C LEU A 107 2.00 2.72 -5.33
N VAL A 108 1.62 3.26 -6.48
CA VAL A 108 1.24 4.67 -6.66
C VAL A 108 -0.19 4.70 -7.20
N TYR A 109 -1.05 5.47 -6.55
CA TYR A 109 -2.47 5.60 -6.87
C TYR A 109 -2.76 7.01 -7.36
N ASP A 110 -3.41 7.14 -8.50
CA ASP A 110 -3.85 8.43 -9.05
C ASP A 110 -5.15 8.94 -8.42
N ASN A 111 -5.90 8.10 -7.71
CA ASN A 111 -7.10 8.50 -6.98
C ASN A 111 -7.36 7.54 -5.84
N PHE A 112 -6.89 7.88 -4.64
CA PHE A 112 -7.00 7.02 -3.47
C PHE A 112 -8.21 7.42 -2.64
N ILE A 113 -9.33 6.73 -2.84
CA ILE A 113 -10.59 7.00 -2.15
C ILE A 113 -11.05 5.75 -1.40
N ILE A 114 -11.06 5.86 -0.08
CA ILE A 114 -11.62 4.88 0.85
C ILE A 114 -12.82 5.54 1.55
N PRO A 115 -14.03 4.95 1.47
CA PRO A 115 -15.18 5.36 2.27
C PRO A 115 -14.95 5.18 3.78
N VAL A 116 -15.69 5.95 4.59
CA VAL A 116 -15.66 5.80 6.04
C VAL A 116 -16.06 4.37 6.45
N GLY A 117 -15.29 3.77 7.36
CA GLY A 117 -15.52 2.41 7.87
C GLY A 117 -14.81 1.31 7.08
N ALA A 118 -14.34 1.60 5.86
CA ALA A 118 -13.55 0.66 5.07
C ALA A 118 -12.06 0.76 5.38
N THR A 119 -11.30 -0.28 5.05
CA THR A 119 -9.85 -0.33 5.31
C THR A 119 -9.11 -1.07 4.20
N LEU A 120 -7.94 -0.57 3.82
CA LEU A 120 -7.01 -1.23 2.90
C LEU A 120 -5.72 -1.62 3.61
N TYR A 121 -5.28 -2.85 3.36
CA TYR A 121 -3.96 -3.37 3.69
C TYR A 121 -3.22 -3.81 2.43
N VAL A 122 -1.89 -3.76 2.49
CA VAL A 122 -0.99 -4.22 1.43
C VAL A 122 0.11 -5.06 2.07
N TYR A 123 0.32 -6.29 1.61
CA TYR A 123 1.25 -7.22 2.26
C TYR A 123 1.99 -8.11 1.27
N ASN A 124 3.16 -8.62 1.68
CA ASN A 124 3.99 -9.49 0.85
C ASN A 124 3.50 -10.93 0.88
N ALA A 125 4.00 -11.78 -0.03
CA ALA A 125 3.51 -13.16 -0.20
C ALA A 125 3.51 -14.01 1.09
N ASN A 126 4.48 -13.80 1.98
CA ASN A 126 4.56 -14.55 3.25
C ASN A 126 3.79 -13.88 4.41
N GLY A 127 3.21 -12.70 4.19
CA GLY A 127 2.46 -11.95 5.20
C GLY A 127 3.28 -11.37 6.35
N GLU A 128 4.62 -11.40 6.28
CA GLU A 128 5.49 -10.87 7.34
C GLU A 128 5.55 -9.34 7.34
N ASN A 129 5.43 -8.73 6.16
CA ASN A 129 5.42 -7.28 5.99
C ASN A 129 4.01 -6.84 5.61
N ILE A 130 3.40 -6.04 6.48
CA ILE A 130 2.06 -5.49 6.30
C ILE A 130 2.16 -3.97 6.33
N LEU A 131 1.64 -3.35 5.28
CA LEU A 131 1.46 -1.92 5.15
C LEU A 131 -0.03 -1.60 5.26
N GLY A 132 -0.33 -0.41 5.79
CA GLY A 132 -1.69 0.09 5.83
C GLY A 132 -2.41 -0.18 7.14
N GLY A 133 -3.70 -0.45 7.03
CA GLY A 133 -4.67 0.20 7.91
C GLY A 133 -5.02 1.57 7.31
N TYR A 134 -5.04 1.67 5.98
CA TYR A 134 -5.40 2.89 5.29
C TYR A 134 -6.91 3.03 5.30
N THR A 135 -7.40 4.21 5.68
CA THR A 135 -8.84 4.48 5.80
C THR A 135 -9.18 5.78 5.07
N SER A 136 -10.40 6.28 5.23
CA SER A 136 -10.83 7.56 4.64
C SER A 136 -9.96 8.76 5.01
N VAL A 137 -9.20 8.68 6.11
CA VAL A 137 -8.26 9.76 6.52
C VAL A 137 -7.06 9.87 5.57
N ASN A 138 -6.79 8.82 4.78
CA ASN A 138 -5.71 8.76 3.81
C ASN A 138 -6.13 9.20 2.41
N ASN A 139 -7.38 9.65 2.23
CA ASN A 139 -7.88 10.01 0.91
C ASN A 139 -7.07 11.15 0.31
N ALA A 140 -6.63 10.97 -0.93
CA ALA A 140 -5.81 11.93 -1.64
C ALA A 140 -5.93 11.76 -3.16
N ASP A 141 -5.73 12.86 -3.88
CA ASP A 141 -5.61 12.87 -5.35
C ASP A 141 -4.36 12.09 -5.81
N THR A 142 -3.40 11.84 -4.93
CA THR A 142 -2.29 10.92 -5.20
C THR A 142 -1.84 10.29 -3.89
N PHE A 143 -1.67 8.98 -3.89
CA PHE A 143 -1.20 8.24 -2.73
C PHE A 143 -0.07 7.29 -3.14
N SER A 144 0.86 7.00 -2.23
CA SER A 144 1.90 6.02 -2.47
C SER A 144 2.15 5.19 -1.22
N THR A 145 2.30 3.89 -1.40
CA THR A 145 2.71 3.01 -0.31
C THR A 145 4.23 3.12 -0.09
N PRO A 146 4.72 2.80 1.11
CA PRO A 146 6.11 2.42 1.30
C PRO A 146 6.50 1.26 0.37
N GLN A 147 7.81 1.05 0.21
CA GLN A 147 8.35 -0.11 -0.49
C GLN A 147 8.08 -1.38 0.32
N LEU A 148 7.33 -2.31 -0.27
CA LEU A 148 7.06 -3.62 0.29
C LEU A 148 8.13 -4.61 -0.20
N PRO A 149 8.88 -5.28 0.70
CA PRO A 149 9.89 -6.25 0.29
C PRO A 149 9.31 -7.47 -0.44
N GLY A 150 9.98 -7.90 -1.50
CA GLY A 150 9.61 -9.05 -2.32
C GLY A 150 9.04 -8.65 -3.68
N ASP A 151 8.81 -9.67 -4.50
CA ASP A 151 8.32 -9.58 -5.88
C ASP A 151 6.81 -9.79 -6.01
N THR A 152 6.13 -9.98 -4.88
CA THR A 152 4.68 -10.21 -4.83
C THR A 152 4.05 -9.33 -3.75
N CYS A 153 3.00 -8.62 -4.13
CA CYS A 153 2.29 -7.66 -3.31
C CYS A 153 0.78 -7.91 -3.38
N THR A 154 0.15 -8.24 -2.26
CA THR A 154 -1.30 -8.47 -2.18
C THR A 154 -1.99 -7.30 -1.51
N LEU A 155 -3.01 -6.77 -2.19
CA LEU A 155 -3.92 -5.76 -1.67
C LEU A 155 -5.15 -6.45 -1.10
N GLU A 156 -5.57 -6.06 0.09
CA GLU A 156 -6.82 -6.52 0.70
C GLU A 156 -7.61 -5.34 1.24
N TYR A 157 -8.81 -5.17 0.67
CA TYR A 157 -9.74 -4.11 1.03
C TYR A 157 -10.96 -4.71 1.71
N TYR A 158 -11.23 -4.27 2.93
CA TYR A 158 -12.43 -4.60 3.68
C TYR A 158 -13.46 -3.47 3.55
N LYS A 159 -14.69 -3.84 3.20
CA LYS A 159 -15.83 -2.95 3.05
C LYS A 159 -16.99 -3.43 3.94
N PRO A 160 -17.41 -2.66 4.94
CA PRO A 160 -18.64 -2.94 5.68
C PRO A 160 -19.87 -2.92 4.78
N ALA A 161 -20.89 -3.70 5.15
CA ALA A 161 -22.21 -3.72 4.50
C ALA A 161 -22.95 -2.37 4.55
#